data_AF-A0A6I3F632-F1
#
_entry.id   AF-A0A6I3F632-F1
#
_cell.length_a   1.000
_cell.length_b   1.000
_cell.length_c   1.000
_cell.angle_alpha   90.00
_cell.angle_beta   90.00
_cell.angle_gamma   90.00
#
_symmetry.space_group_name_H-M   'P 1'
#
loop_
_entity.id
_entity.type
_entity.pdbx_description
1 polymer ?
#
loop_
_entity_poly.entity_id
_entity_poly.type
_entity_poly.pdbx_seq_one_letter_code
_entity_poly.pdbx_strand_id
1 'polypeptide(L)'
;MALDAVTAAYKAGAAFSRSVPRPVADLTARALSRAAATISTERRMLVTRHLRRVLPELEGRELDRIVDETFVSYARYWVESFRLPQLTPEKVDF
;
A
#
# COMPACT_ATOMS: atom_id res chain seq x y z
N MET A 1 25.38 -14.10 5.95
CA MET A 1 24.63 -13.68 4.76
C MET A 1 24.02 -12.32 5.06
N ALA A 2 24.55 -11.23 4.51
CA ALA A 2 23.93 -9.91 4.66
C ALA A 2 22.54 -9.98 4.04
N LEU A 3 21.52 -9.46 4.74
CA LEU A 3 20.19 -9.31 4.13
C LEU A 3 20.34 -8.31 2.98
N ASP A 4 19.88 -8.68 1.79
CA ASP A 4 19.75 -7.69 0.72
C ASP A 4 18.78 -6.58 1.17
N ALA A 5 18.91 -5.39 0.60
CA ALA A 5 18.18 -4.21 1.04
C ALA A 5 16.65 -4.41 1.02
N VAL A 6 16.14 -5.24 0.09
CA VAL A 6 14.71 -5.54 -0.01
C VAL A 6 14.27 -6.39 1.17
N THR A 7 15.00 -7.46 1.47
CA THR A 7 14.70 -8.32 2.63
C THR A 7 14.81 -7.55 3.95
N ALA A 8 15.80 -6.67 4.08
CA ALA A 8 15.95 -5.81 5.26
C ALA A 8 14.74 -4.85 5.42
N ALA A 9 14.35 -4.16 4.34
CA ALA A 9 13.20 -3.27 4.34
C ALA A 9 11.89 -4.02 4.64
N TYR A 10 11.72 -5.22 4.08
CA TYR A 10 10.57 -6.09 4.36
C TYR A 10 10.48 -6.45 5.85
N LYS A 11 11.58 -6.91 6.46
CA LYS A 11 11.61 -7.27 7.88
C LYS A 11 11.36 -6.05 8.77
N ALA A 12 11.92 -4.89 8.42
CA ALA A 12 11.69 -3.64 9.14
C ALA A 12 10.22 -3.21 9.07
N GLY A 13 9.61 -3.23 7.88
CA GLY A 13 8.19 -2.92 7.69
C GLY A 13 7.27 -3.88 8.46
N ALA A 14 7.60 -5.16 8.47
CA ALA A 14 6.87 -6.17 9.24
C ALA A 14 6.96 -5.91 10.76
N ALA A 15 8.16 -5.66 11.28
CA ALA A 15 8.36 -5.35 12.69
C ALA A 15 7.64 -4.06 13.11
N PHE A 16 7.77 -3.00 12.31
CA PHE A 16 7.10 -1.72 12.55
C PHE A 16 5.58 -1.87 12.56
N SER A 17 5.01 -2.52 11.54
CA SER A 17 3.55 -2.68 11.41
C SER A 17 2.94 -3.46 12.57
N ARG A 18 3.73 -4.30 13.24
CA ARG A 18 3.33 -5.12 14.38
C ARG A 18 3.48 -4.43 15.74
N SER A 19 4.36 -3.45 15.85
CA SER A 19 4.67 -2.78 17.11
C SER A 19 3.84 -1.51 17.34
N VAL A 20 3.36 -0.87 16.29
CA VAL A 20 2.58 0.38 16.40
C VAL A 20 1.07 0.15 16.43
N PRO A 21 0.28 1.05 17.06
CA PRO A 21 -1.17 1.04 16.94
C PRO A 21 -1.64 1.19 15.49
N ARG A 22 -2.79 0.58 15.15
CA ARG A 22 -3.35 0.61 13.78
C ARG A 22 -3.45 2.02 13.17
N PRO A 23 -3.95 3.05 13.89
CA PRO A 23 -4.04 4.40 13.31
C PRO A 23 -2.68 4.97 12.87
N VAL A 24 -1.60 4.65 13.61
CA VAL A 24 -0.24 5.11 13.28
C VAL A 24 0.26 4.38 12.03
N ALA A 25 0.04 3.07 11.95
CA ALA A 25 0.39 2.28 10.77
C ALA A 25 -0.33 2.79 9.51
N ASP A 26 -1.63 3.06 9.61
CA ASP A 26 -2.46 3.53 8.50
C ASP A 26 -2.03 4.92 8.02
N LEU A 27 -1.73 5.82 8.94
CA LEU A 27 -1.28 7.18 8.62
C LEU A 27 0.11 7.15 7.95
N THR A 28 0.99 6.27 8.43
CA THR A 28 2.31 6.03 7.84
C THR A 28 2.18 5.44 6.43
N ALA A 29 1.31 4.44 6.24
CA ALA A 29 1.06 3.84 4.94
C ALA A 29 0.51 4.85 3.94
N ARG A 30 -0.47 5.68 4.35
CA ARG A 30 -1.01 6.75 3.51
C ARG A 30 0.06 7.74 3.08
N ALA A 31 0.93 8.17 4.00
CA ALA A 31 2.02 9.10 3.70
C ALA A 31 3.03 8.48 2.72
N LEU A 32 3.47 7.25 2.97
CA LEU A 32 4.41 6.53 2.10
C LEU A 32 3.81 6.24 0.73
N SER A 33 2.52 5.90 0.63
CA SER A 33 1.83 5.68 -0.63
C SER A 33 1.80 6.92 -1.50
N ARG A 34 1.51 8.09 -0.91
CA ARG A 34 1.52 9.36 -1.64
C ARG A 34 2.92 9.68 -2.16
N ALA A 35 3.95 9.49 -1.33
CA ALA A 35 5.33 9.64 -1.75
C ALA A 35 5.69 8.65 -2.89
N ALA A 36 5.31 7.37 -2.77
CA ALA A 36 5.57 6.36 -3.78
C ALA A 36 4.87 6.66 -5.12
N ALA A 37 3.64 7.18 -5.08
CA ALA A 37 2.89 7.59 -6.26
C ALA A 37 3.57 8.75 -7.02
N THR A 38 4.30 9.62 -6.29
CA THR A 38 5.08 10.72 -6.89
C THR A 38 6.45 10.29 -7.40
N ILE A 39 7.07 9.28 -6.80
CA ILE A 39 8.44 8.84 -7.15
C ILE A 39 8.42 7.84 -8.33
N SER A 40 7.38 7.02 -8.44
CA SER A 40 7.32 5.95 -9.44
C SER A 40 6.39 6.27 -10.61
N THR A 41 6.87 7.11 -11.53
CA THR A 41 6.13 7.51 -12.74
C THR A 41 5.68 6.31 -13.58
N GLU A 42 6.53 5.28 -13.71
CA GLU A 42 6.20 4.06 -14.45
C GLU A 42 5.02 3.32 -13.81
N ARG A 43 5.04 3.10 -12.48
CA ARG A 43 3.93 2.45 -11.78
C ARG A 43 2.66 3.26 -11.87
N ARG A 44 2.76 4.59 -11.76
CA ARG A 44 1.61 5.49 -11.92
C ARG A 44 0.99 5.33 -13.31
N MET A 45 1.81 5.36 -14.37
CA MET A 45 1.37 5.13 -15.74
C MET A 45 0.65 3.78 -15.91
N LEU A 46 1.20 2.70 -15.33
CA LEU A 46 0.59 1.37 -15.40
C LEU A 46 -0.77 1.33 -14.70
N VAL A 47 -0.88 1.91 -13.50
CA VAL A 47 -2.14 2.02 -12.75
C VAL A 47 -3.16 2.83 -13.55
N THR A 48 -2.79 4.01 -14.07
CA THR A 48 -3.65 4.83 -14.91
C THR A 48 -4.15 4.07 -16.15
N ARG A 49 -3.26 3.33 -16.82
CA ARG A 49 -3.60 2.51 -17.98
C ARG A 49 -4.60 1.41 -17.63
N HIS A 50 -4.46 0.78 -16.47
CA HIS A 50 -5.37 -0.29 -16.03
C HIS A 50 -6.73 0.29 -15.61
N LEU A 51 -6.74 1.40 -14.88
CA LEU A 51 -7.97 2.09 -14.50
C LEU A 51 -8.79 2.51 -15.72
N ARG A 52 -8.15 3.07 -16.77
CA ARG A 52 -8.85 3.42 -18.01
C ARG A 52 -9.48 2.24 -18.76
N ARG A 53 -9.03 1.01 -18.51
CA ARG A 53 -9.64 -0.19 -19.11
C ARG A 53 -10.86 -0.68 -18.33
N VAL A 54 -10.86 -0.46 -17.02
CA VAL A 54 -11.92 -0.93 -16.11
C VAL A 54 -13.02 0.12 -15.95
N LEU A 55 -12.62 1.39 -15.88
CA LEU A 55 -13.46 2.57 -15.67
C LEU A 55 -13.12 3.61 -16.75
N PRO A 56 -13.55 3.41 -18.00
CA PRO A 56 -13.22 4.29 -19.12
C PRO A 56 -13.74 5.72 -18.96
N GLU A 57 -14.76 5.94 -18.12
CA GLU A 57 -15.34 7.23 -17.80
C GLU A 57 -14.48 8.10 -16.87
N LEU A 58 -13.46 7.53 -16.20
CA LEU A 58 -12.59 8.29 -15.31
C LEU A 58 -11.60 9.16 -16.09
N GLU A 59 -11.69 10.47 -15.89
CA GLU A 59 -10.82 11.45 -16.55
C GLU A 59 -10.29 12.52 -15.58
N GLY A 60 -9.26 13.24 -16.04
CA GLY A 60 -8.66 14.38 -15.34
C GLY A 60 -8.39 14.13 -13.85
N ARG A 61 -8.86 15.05 -13.00
CA ARG A 61 -8.64 15.02 -11.55
C ARG A 61 -9.26 13.80 -10.86
N GLU A 62 -10.34 13.26 -11.41
CA GLU A 62 -10.98 12.09 -10.82
C GLU A 62 -10.13 10.84 -11.04
N LEU A 63 -9.60 10.67 -12.26
CA LEU A 63 -8.64 9.61 -12.56
C LEU A 63 -7.40 9.74 -11.66
N ASP A 64 -6.86 10.95 -11.50
CA ASP A 64 -5.69 11.16 -10.62
C ASP A 64 -5.97 10.78 -9.16
N ARG A 65 -7.16 11.12 -8.64
CA ARG A 65 -7.58 10.74 -7.29
C ARG A 65 -7.66 9.23 -7.13
N ILE A 66 -8.28 8.52 -8.07
CA ILE A 66 -8.42 7.07 -8.02
C ILE A 66 -7.06 6.37 -8.16
N VAL A 67 -6.15 6.92 -8.97
CA VAL A 67 -4.75 6.45 -9.05
C VAL A 67 -4.10 6.55 -7.66
N ASP A 68 -4.19 7.72 -7.00
CA ASP A 68 -3.62 7.91 -5.66
C ASP A 68 -4.23 6.98 -4.62
N GLU A 69 -5.55 6.79 -4.65
CA GLU A 69 -6.28 5.86 -3.80
C GLU A 69 -5.84 4.41 -4.03
N THR A 70 -5.49 4.04 -5.26
CA THR A 70 -4.95 2.71 -5.58
C THR A 70 -3.61 2.48 -4.88
N PHE A 71 -2.70 3.46 -4.88
CA PHE A 71 -1.43 3.36 -4.14
C PHE A 71 -1.65 3.28 -2.63
N VAL A 72 -2.62 4.03 -2.09
CA VAL A 72 -3.00 3.98 -0.67
C VAL A 72 -3.55 2.59 -0.32
N SER A 73 -4.45 2.05 -1.14
CA SER A 73 -5.02 0.71 -0.96
C SER A 73 -3.92 -0.37 -0.96
N TYR A 74 -2.96 -0.27 -1.87
CA TYR A 74 -1.87 -1.25 -1.95
C TYR A 74 -0.92 -1.21 -0.74
N ALA A 75 -0.61 -0.03 -0.19
CA ALA A 75 0.18 0.01 1.04
C ALA A 75 -0.62 -0.51 2.25
N ARG A 76 -1.92 -0.23 2.30
CA ARG A 76 -2.79 -0.79 3.33
C ARG A 76 -2.79 -2.31 3.29
N TYR A 77 -2.89 -2.91 2.10
CA TYR A 77 -2.76 -4.36 1.92
C TYR A 77 -1.46 -4.90 2.55
N TRP A 78 -0.32 -4.23 2.34
CA TRP A 78 0.94 -4.65 2.95
C TRP A 78 0.94 -4.54 4.48
N VAL A 79 0.42 -3.44 5.04
CA VAL A 79 0.29 -3.30 6.50
C VAL A 79 -0.59 -4.39 7.09
N GLU A 80 -1.75 -4.64 6.48
CA GLU A 80 -2.67 -5.70 6.91
C GLU A 80 -2.00 -7.07 6.80
N SER A 81 -1.30 -7.36 5.70
CA SER A 81 -0.55 -8.60 5.50
C SER A 81 0.56 -8.79 6.55
N PHE A 82 1.27 -7.73 6.91
CA PHE A 82 2.31 -7.80 7.93
C PHE A 82 1.75 -8.11 9.32
N ARG A 83 0.54 -7.62 9.61
CA ARG A 83 -0.14 -7.84 10.90
C ARG A 83 -0.91 -9.15 10.94
N LEU A 84 -1.27 -9.72 9.79
CA LEU A 84 -2.07 -10.94 9.69
C LEU A 84 -1.56 -12.08 10.57
N PRO A 85 -0.23 -12.37 10.68
CA PRO A 85 0.26 -13.44 11.55
C PRO A 85 0.05 -13.22 13.06
N GLN A 86 -0.36 -12.03 13.50
CA GLN A 86 -0.71 -11.73 14.89
C GLN A 86 -2.21 -11.82 15.18
N LEU A 87 -3.04 -12.00 14.14
CA LEU A 87 -4.47 -12.13 14.29
C LEU A 87 -4.83 -13.60 14.49
N THR A 88 -5.80 -13.86 15.35
CA THR A 88 -6.39 -15.21 15.45
C THR A 88 -7.40 -15.40 14.31
N PRO A 89 -7.73 -16.64 13.91
CA PRO A 89 -8.73 -16.90 12.88
C PRO A 89 -10.06 -16.19 13.15
N GLU A 90 -10.51 -16.14 14.41
CA GLU A 90 -11.76 -15.47 14.80
C GLU A 90 -11.74 -13.95 14.58
N LYS A 91 -10.56 -13.34 14.38
CA LYS A 91 -10.43 -11.91 14.04
C LYS A 91 -10.47 -11.65 12.54
N VAL A 92 -10.52 -12.70 11.71
CA VAL A 92 -10.45 -12.64 10.25
C VAL A 92 -11.65 -13.34 9.60
N ASP A 93 -12.12 -14.44 10.20
CA ASP A 93 -13.27 -15.21 9.74
C ASP A 93 -14.59 -14.47 10.05
N PHE A 94 -15.57 -14.59 9.15
CA PHE A 94 -16.89 -13.94 9.20
C PHE A 94 -17.97 -14.86 9.80
#